data_AF-A0A2M8B7K0-F1
#
_entry.id   AF-A0A2M8B7K0-F1
#
_cell.length_a   1.000
_cell.length_b   1.000
_cell.length_c   1.000
_cell.angle_alpha   90.00
_cell.angle_beta   90.00
_cell.angle_gamma   90.00
#
_symmetry.space_group_name_H-M   'P 1'
#
loop_
_entity.id
_entity.type
_entity.pdbx_description
1 polymer ?
#
loop_
_entity_poly.entity_id
_entity_poly.type
_entity_poly.pdbx_seq_one_letter_code
_entity_poly.pdbx_strand_id
1 'polypeptide(L)'
;MGGALSCDYGVGTTDCSTTGKLCETGACVAPPAAAATIFFNADWSEVVVGTLSQGDTVGFQYDAARLPNCRATYAGLDAWSILLYYSFDGGSTVTYVTHDQGAILDVPTTATDLVVWANNNDRAGCSEWDSDFGNNYHFTISP
;
A
#
# COMPACT_ATOMS: atom_id res chain seq x y z
N MET A 1 -4.18 9.43 -15.62
CA MET A 1 -4.26 8.33 -16.60
C MET A 1 -4.49 7.05 -15.80
N GLY A 2 -5.75 6.66 -15.63
CA GLY A 2 -6.16 5.42 -14.98
C GLY A 2 -6.53 4.40 -16.06
N GLY A 3 -6.18 3.13 -15.84
CA GLY A 3 -6.45 2.04 -16.77
C GLY A 3 -7.91 1.97 -17.19
N ALA A 4 -8.16 1.53 -18.42
CA ALA A 4 -9.48 1.55 -19.03
C ALA A 4 -10.54 0.82 -18.17
N LEU A 5 -11.56 1.56 -17.75
CA LEU A 5 -12.77 1.08 -17.10
C LEU A 5 -13.78 0.66 -18.17
N SER A 6 -13.63 -0.50 -18.80
CA SER A 6 -14.70 -1.02 -19.68
C SER A 6 -14.64 -2.53 -19.83
N CYS A 7 -15.62 -3.22 -19.25
CA CYS A 7 -15.99 -4.54 -19.75
C CYS A 7 -16.80 -4.31 -21.04
N ASP A 8 -16.20 -4.51 -22.22
CA ASP A 8 -17.01 -4.71 -23.41
C ASP A 8 -16.35 -5.75 -24.35
N TYR A 9 -17.04 -6.88 -24.49
CA TYR A 9 -17.09 -7.65 -25.74
C TYR A 9 -18.57 -7.99 -26.03
N GLY A 10 -19.50 -7.04 -25.78
CA GLY A 10 -20.93 -7.15 -26.08
C GLY A 10 -21.75 -6.02 -25.44
N VAL A 11 -22.50 -5.31 -26.29
CA VAL A 11 -23.33 -4.10 -26.03
C VAL A 11 -23.98 -4.01 -24.64
N GLY A 12 -23.23 -3.50 -23.66
CA GLY A 12 -23.70 -3.28 -22.30
C GLY A 12 -22.57 -2.83 -21.39
N THR A 13 -22.22 -1.55 -21.45
CA THR A 13 -21.16 -0.95 -20.63
C THR A 13 -21.53 -1.03 -19.14
N THR A 14 -20.94 -1.99 -18.43
CA THR A 14 -21.01 -2.07 -16.97
C THR A 14 -19.76 -1.40 -16.39
N ASP A 15 -19.94 -0.25 -15.74
CA ASP A 15 -18.86 0.49 -15.09
C ASP A 15 -18.68 0.03 -13.63
N CYS A 16 -17.78 -0.92 -13.41
CA CYS A 16 -17.47 -1.46 -12.08
C CYS A 16 -16.80 -0.42 -11.14
N SER A 17 -16.23 0.66 -11.68
CA SER A 17 -15.54 1.68 -10.87
C SER A 17 -16.48 2.43 -9.93
N THR A 18 -17.74 2.61 -10.35
CA THR A 18 -18.78 3.28 -9.55
C THR A 18 -19.08 2.58 -8.23
N THR A 19 -18.69 1.30 -8.10
CA THR A 19 -18.89 0.49 -6.88
C THR A 19 -17.57 0.01 -6.26
N GLY A 20 -16.42 0.55 -6.71
CA GLY A 20 -15.10 0.16 -6.21
C GLY A 20 -14.72 -1.29 -6.54
N LYS A 21 -15.24 -1.84 -7.64
CA LYS A 21 -15.06 -3.23 -8.07
C LYS A 21 -14.19 -3.33 -9.31
N LEU A 22 -13.58 -4.50 -9.51
CA LEU A 22 -12.81 -4.84 -10.71
C LEU A 22 -13.66 -5.63 -11.70
N CYS A 23 -13.37 -5.48 -13.00
CA CYS A 23 -13.97 -6.30 -14.03
C CYS A 23 -13.18 -7.60 -14.18
N GLU A 24 -13.74 -8.73 -13.74
CA GLU A 24 -13.15 -10.05 -13.93
C GLU A 24 -14.16 -10.98 -14.61
N THR A 25 -13.78 -11.60 -15.72
CA THR A 25 -14.62 -12.55 -16.48
C THR A 25 -16.03 -12.04 -16.86
N GLY A 26 -16.21 -10.72 -17.02
CA GLY A 26 -17.50 -10.12 -17.36
C GLY A 26 -18.41 -9.84 -16.15
N ALA A 27 -17.89 -9.94 -14.92
CA ALA A 27 -18.59 -9.57 -13.70
C ALA A 27 -17.82 -8.49 -12.92
N CYS A 28 -18.55 -7.63 -12.22
CA CYS A 28 -17.95 -6.74 -11.22
C CYS A 28 -17.70 -7.52 -9.94
N VAL A 29 -16.43 -7.84 -9.68
CA VAL A 29 -15.99 -8.55 -8.48
C VAL A 29 -15.36 -7.59 -7.48
N ALA A 30 -15.46 -7.91 -6.19
CA ALA A 30 -14.67 -7.18 -5.20
C ALA A 30 -13.17 -7.36 -5.54
N PRO A 31 -12.35 -6.31 -5.40
CA PRO A 31 -10.91 -6.49 -5.50
C PRO A 31 -10.46 -7.62 -4.55
N PRO A 32 -9.50 -8.46 -4.94
CA PRO A 32 -8.98 -9.49 -4.04
C PRO A 32 -8.51 -8.82 -2.74
N ALA A 33 -9.05 -9.27 -1.62
CA ALA A 33 -8.53 -8.90 -0.32
C ALA A 33 -7.18 -9.60 -0.15
N ALA A 34 -6.17 -8.86 0.34
CA ALA A 34 -4.87 -9.44 0.61
C ALA A 34 -4.98 -10.59 1.63
N ALA A 35 -4.16 -11.64 1.45
CA ALA A 35 -4.14 -12.79 2.36
C ALA A 35 -3.67 -12.39 3.78
N ALA A 36 -2.76 -11.41 3.85
CA ALA A 36 -2.40 -10.71 5.07
C ALA A 36 -2.49 -9.20 4.89
N THR A 37 -2.74 -8.47 5.97
CA THR A 37 -2.66 -7.00 6.02
C THR A 37 -1.78 -6.57 7.18
N ILE A 38 -0.83 -5.69 6.91
CA ILE A 38 0.05 -5.06 7.90
C ILE A 38 -0.49 -3.67 8.22
N PHE A 39 -0.78 -3.42 9.48
CA PHE A 39 -1.26 -2.15 10.02
C PHE A 39 -0.15 -1.44 10.77
N PHE A 40 0.10 -0.19 10.41
CA PHE A 40 0.93 0.75 11.15
C PHE A 40 0.01 1.77 11.81
N ASN A 41 -0.32 1.55 13.09
CA ASN A 41 -1.33 2.34 13.79
C ASN A 41 -0.78 3.65 14.37
N ALA A 42 -1.66 4.61 14.66
CA ALA A 42 -1.31 5.90 15.26
C ALA A 42 -0.58 5.80 16.62
N ASP A 43 -0.77 4.70 17.35
CA ASP A 43 -0.09 4.43 18.63
C ASP A 43 1.30 3.79 18.46
N TRP A 44 1.82 3.78 17.23
CA TRP A 44 3.08 3.16 16.84
C TRP A 44 3.10 1.63 16.95
N SER A 45 1.95 0.97 17.08
CA SER A 45 1.88 -0.49 16.99
C SER A 45 1.86 -0.98 15.54
N GLU A 46 2.56 -2.10 15.31
CA GLU A 46 2.51 -2.88 14.08
C GLU A 46 1.68 -4.16 14.30
N VAL A 47 0.61 -4.32 13.51
CA VAL A 47 -0.27 -5.49 13.62
C VAL A 47 -0.37 -6.19 12.27
N VAL A 48 -0.14 -7.50 12.26
CA VAL A 48 -0.40 -8.35 11.09
C VAL A 48 -1.71 -9.10 11.30
N VAL A 49 -2.66 -8.91 10.39
CA VAL A 49 -3.91 -9.68 10.33
C VAL A 49 -3.85 -10.63 9.15
N GLY A 50 -4.15 -11.91 9.39
CA GLY A 50 -3.95 -12.97 8.40
C GLY A 50 -2.57 -13.63 8.52
N THR A 51 -2.19 -14.41 7.50
CA THR A 51 -0.89 -15.11 7.47
C THR A 51 -0.06 -14.55 6.32
N LEU A 52 1.09 -13.95 6.65
CA LEU A 52 2.05 -13.50 5.65
C LEU A 52 2.84 -14.70 5.14
N SER A 53 2.49 -15.19 3.94
CA SER A 53 3.05 -16.42 3.36
C SER A 53 3.65 -16.20 1.96
N GLN A 54 4.60 -17.06 1.60
CA GLN A 54 5.21 -17.11 0.28
C GLN A 54 4.16 -17.32 -0.82
N GLY A 55 4.22 -16.52 -1.89
CA GLY A 55 3.33 -16.65 -3.04
C GLY A 55 1.93 -16.05 -2.86
N ASP A 56 1.60 -15.59 -1.66
CA ASP A 56 0.34 -14.91 -1.35
C ASP A 56 0.45 -13.39 -1.60
N THR A 57 -0.60 -12.65 -1.22
CA THR A 57 -0.63 -11.18 -1.30
C THR A 57 -0.61 -10.54 0.09
N VAL A 58 0.08 -9.41 0.22
CA VAL A 58 0.14 -8.60 1.44
C VAL A 58 -0.36 -7.18 1.19
N GLY A 59 -1.29 -6.74 2.03
CA GLY A 59 -1.85 -5.40 2.06
C GLY A 59 -1.20 -4.52 3.12
N PHE A 60 -1.22 -3.20 2.94
CA PHE A 60 -0.73 -2.24 3.92
C PHE A 60 -1.80 -1.24 4.31
N GLN A 61 -1.90 -0.94 5.60
CA GLN A 61 -2.62 0.22 6.11
C GLN A 61 -1.68 1.04 6.99
N TYR A 62 -1.53 2.31 6.65
CA TYR A 62 -0.64 3.21 7.37
C TYR A 62 -1.43 4.39 7.90
N ASP A 63 -1.45 4.56 9.21
CA ASP A 63 -2.08 5.71 9.83
C ASP A 63 -1.16 6.93 9.68
N ALA A 64 -1.65 7.94 8.98
CA ALA A 64 -0.90 9.16 8.75
C ALA A 64 -0.42 9.78 10.07
N ALA A 65 -1.15 9.65 11.18
CA ALA A 65 -0.81 10.25 12.47
C ALA A 65 0.58 9.84 13.02
N ARG A 66 1.20 8.78 12.52
CA ARG A 66 2.61 8.43 12.80
C ARG A 66 3.60 9.47 12.27
N LEU A 67 3.27 10.14 11.15
CA LEU A 67 4.06 11.20 10.53
C LEU A 67 3.23 12.50 10.44
N PRO A 68 3.08 13.24 11.56
CA PRO A 68 2.25 14.44 11.62
C PRO A 68 2.94 15.68 11.03
N ASN A 69 4.26 15.66 10.84
CA ASN A 69 5.01 16.79 10.29
C ASN A 69 5.10 16.70 8.76
N CYS A 70 5.67 17.72 8.11
CA CYS A 70 5.81 17.77 6.64
C CYS A 70 4.46 17.63 5.91
N ARG A 71 3.46 18.43 6.35
CA ARG A 71 2.11 18.43 5.78
C ARG A 71 1.72 19.79 5.21
N ALA A 72 2.55 20.32 4.31
CA ALA A 72 2.26 21.61 3.69
C ALA A 72 0.94 21.58 2.91
N THR A 73 0.26 22.73 2.88
CA THR A 73 -0.95 22.94 2.07
C THR A 73 -0.66 23.90 0.91
N TYR A 74 -1.29 23.69 -0.25
CA TYR A 74 -1.21 24.61 -1.39
C TYR A 74 -2.60 24.84 -1.99
N ALA A 75 -2.98 26.11 -2.15
CA ALA A 75 -4.31 26.51 -2.64
C ALA A 75 -5.48 25.88 -1.84
N GLY A 76 -5.28 25.64 -0.54
CA GLY A 76 -6.30 25.02 0.34
C GLY A 76 -6.39 23.50 0.25
N LEU A 77 -5.52 22.85 -0.51
CA LEU A 77 -5.42 21.39 -0.65
C LEU A 77 -4.16 20.87 0.05
N ASP A 78 -4.20 19.60 0.46
CA ASP A 78 -3.03 18.88 0.92
C ASP A 78 -1.98 18.82 -0.21
N ALA A 79 -0.75 19.22 0.12
CA ALA A 79 0.38 19.24 -0.79
C ALA A 79 1.56 18.42 -0.23
N TRP A 80 1.21 17.27 0.37
CA TRP A 80 2.11 16.32 0.99
C TRP A 80 1.71 14.88 0.65
N SER A 81 2.61 13.93 0.88
CA SER A 81 2.36 12.52 0.59
C SER A 81 3.18 11.63 1.51
N ILE A 82 2.54 10.59 2.03
CA ILE A 82 3.23 9.46 2.67
C ILE A 82 3.49 8.40 1.62
N LEU A 83 4.73 7.92 1.60
CA LEU A 83 5.23 6.84 0.76
C LEU A 83 5.67 5.68 1.66
N LEU A 84 5.14 4.48 1.45
CA LEU A 84 5.77 3.26 1.98
C LEU A 84 6.79 2.73 0.98
N TYR A 85 7.91 2.28 1.52
CA TYR A 85 8.97 1.57 0.84
C TYR A 85 9.06 0.16 1.42
N TYR A 86 9.48 -0.81 0.61
CA TYR A 86 9.72 -2.16 1.10
C TYR A 86 10.87 -2.87 0.39
N SER A 87 11.29 -4.01 0.93
CA SER A 87 12.27 -4.92 0.35
C SER A 87 11.96 -6.36 0.78
N PHE A 88 12.12 -7.32 -0.13
CA PHE A 88 12.08 -8.75 0.18
C PHE A 88 13.52 -9.29 0.21
N ASP A 89 13.91 -9.94 1.31
CA ASP A 89 15.25 -10.54 1.54
C ASP A 89 16.45 -9.63 1.20
N GLY A 90 16.32 -8.32 1.43
CA GLY A 90 17.38 -7.34 1.13
C GLY A 90 17.58 -7.05 -0.36
N GLY A 91 16.72 -7.57 -1.25
CA GLY A 91 16.64 -7.14 -2.64
C GLY A 91 15.94 -5.79 -2.75
N SER A 92 16.62 -4.78 -3.31
CA SER A 92 16.07 -3.42 -3.44
C SER A 92 15.02 -3.31 -4.55
N THR A 93 13.74 -3.49 -4.21
CA THR A 93 12.61 -3.20 -5.10
C THR A 93 11.68 -2.20 -4.43
N VAL A 94 11.69 -0.95 -4.90
CA VAL A 94 10.84 0.13 -4.37
C VAL A 94 9.50 0.10 -5.11
N THR A 95 8.40 0.07 -4.37
CA THR A 95 7.07 0.46 -4.87
C THR A 95 6.50 1.51 -3.95
N TYR A 96 5.73 2.41 -4.56
CA TYR A 96 5.12 3.57 -3.93
C TYR A 96 3.76 3.19 -3.38
N VAL A 97 3.52 3.50 -2.11
CA VAL A 97 2.20 3.34 -1.50
C VAL A 97 1.78 4.72 -1.02
N THR A 98 0.89 5.36 -1.77
CA THR A 98 0.52 6.77 -1.59
C THR A 98 -0.55 6.93 -0.51
N HIS A 99 -0.37 7.98 0.31
CA HIS A 99 -1.28 8.72 1.22
C HIS A 99 -2.72 8.23 1.49
N ASP A 100 -3.46 7.69 0.51
CA ASP A 100 -4.91 7.42 0.62
C ASP A 100 -5.31 5.97 0.31
N GLN A 101 -4.38 5.16 -0.22
CA GLN A 101 -4.67 3.82 -0.70
C GLN A 101 -3.60 2.86 -0.22
N GLY A 102 -4.01 1.88 0.59
CA GLY A 102 -3.18 0.73 0.88
C GLY A 102 -2.75 0.05 -0.42
N ALA A 103 -1.48 -0.35 -0.51
CA ALA A 103 -1.02 -1.20 -1.60
C ALA A 103 -1.28 -2.65 -1.25
N ILE A 104 -1.56 -3.45 -2.27
CA ILE A 104 -1.48 -4.90 -2.21
C ILE A 104 -0.28 -5.31 -3.07
N LEU A 105 0.58 -6.16 -2.52
CA LEU A 105 1.78 -6.67 -3.18
C LEU A 105 1.75 -8.18 -3.25
N ASP A 106 2.29 -8.74 -4.32
CA ASP A 106 2.58 -10.17 -4.39
C ASP A 106 3.86 -10.47 -3.60
N VAL A 107 3.78 -11.44 -2.69
CA VAL A 107 4.92 -11.94 -1.92
C VAL A 107 5.65 -12.98 -2.77
N PRO A 108 6.96 -12.81 -3.04
CA PRO A 108 7.71 -13.80 -3.80
C PRO A 108 7.64 -15.19 -3.14
N THR A 109 7.58 -16.24 -3.95
CA THR A 109 7.49 -17.64 -3.47
C THR A 109 8.75 -18.13 -2.75
N THR A 110 9.79 -17.29 -2.67
CA THR A 110 11.06 -17.60 -1.99
C THR A 110 11.35 -16.63 -0.85
N ALA A 111 10.49 -15.61 -0.66
CA ALA A 111 10.75 -14.55 0.30
C ALA A 111 10.66 -15.06 1.73
N THR A 112 11.61 -14.66 2.58
CA THR A 112 11.64 -15.04 4.00
C THR A 112 11.49 -13.85 4.94
N ASP A 113 11.90 -12.67 4.48
CA ASP A 113 11.80 -11.42 5.20
C ASP A 113 11.21 -10.31 4.32
N LEU A 114 10.30 -9.54 4.91
CA LEU A 114 9.78 -8.30 4.35
C LEU A 114 10.21 -7.14 5.24
N VAL A 115 10.96 -6.21 4.67
CA VAL A 115 11.39 -4.96 5.31
C VAL A 115 10.54 -3.81 4.82
N VAL A 116 10.08 -2.91 5.70
CA VAL A 116 9.21 -1.77 5.36
C VAL A 116 9.66 -0.51 6.08
N TRP A 117 9.54 0.64 5.42
CA TRP A 117 9.72 1.96 6.05
C TRP A 117 8.89 3.02 5.32
N ALA A 118 8.56 4.13 6.00
CA ALA A 118 7.74 5.19 5.44
C ALA A 118 8.49 6.53 5.36
N ASN A 119 8.13 7.33 4.37
CA ASN A 119 8.56 8.73 4.23
C ASN A 119 7.34 9.62 4.07
N ASN A 120 7.28 10.69 4.85
CA ASN A 120 6.40 11.81 4.52
C ASN A 120 7.23 12.91 3.85
N ASN A 121 6.73 13.47 2.77
CA ASN A 121 7.32 14.63 2.13
C ASN A 121 6.25 15.63 1.71
N ASP A 122 6.66 16.89 1.56
CA ASP A 122 5.77 17.95 1.08
C ASP A 122 6.36 18.82 -0.01
N ARG A 123 5.49 19.61 -0.63
CA ARG A 123 5.85 20.56 -1.69
C ARG A 123 6.82 21.65 -1.23
N ALA A 124 6.92 21.94 0.07
CA ALA A 124 7.85 22.93 0.61
C ALA A 124 9.28 22.38 0.77
N GLY A 125 9.48 21.08 0.54
CA GLY A 125 10.77 20.40 0.67
C GLY A 125 11.02 19.80 2.04
N CYS A 126 10.00 19.72 2.91
CA CYS A 126 10.10 19.00 4.18
C CYS A 126 10.14 17.49 3.91
N SER A 127 10.88 16.76 4.75
CA SER A 127 10.88 15.29 4.74
C SER A 127 11.03 14.72 6.15
N GLU A 128 10.24 13.69 6.46
CA GLU A 128 10.24 12.97 7.73
C GLU A 128 10.20 11.46 7.46
N TRP A 129 10.87 10.67 8.30
CA TRP A 129 10.98 9.22 8.13
C TRP A 129 10.39 8.48 9.32
N ASP A 130 9.71 7.39 9.01
CA ASP A 130 9.32 6.35 9.97
C ASP A 130 10.01 5.04 9.56
N SER A 131 11.07 4.69 10.28
CA SER A 131 11.98 3.61 9.92
C SER A 131 12.45 2.82 11.14
N ASP A 132 11.62 2.68 12.18
CA ASP A 132 12.01 2.06 13.46
C ASP A 132 13.40 2.52 13.94
N PHE A 133 13.57 3.84 14.06
CA PHE A 133 14.84 4.46 14.45
C PHE A 133 16.05 4.08 13.58
N GLY A 134 15.81 3.76 12.30
CA GLY A 134 16.84 3.37 11.32
C GLY A 134 16.99 1.86 11.11
N ASN A 135 16.25 1.02 11.84
CA ASN A 135 16.27 -0.43 11.66
C ASN A 135 15.29 -0.92 10.59
N ASN A 136 14.30 -0.11 10.23
CA ASN A 136 13.12 -0.46 9.44
C ASN A 136 12.28 -1.58 10.10
N TYR A 137 11.06 -1.76 9.61
CA TYR A 137 10.13 -2.75 10.15
C TYR A 137 10.32 -4.09 9.44
N HIS A 138 10.61 -5.14 10.20
CA HIS A 138 10.82 -6.49 9.66
C HIS A 138 9.62 -7.39 9.97
N PHE A 139 9.18 -8.13 8.94
CA PHE A 139 8.10 -9.10 9.03
C PHE A 139 8.56 -10.44 8.47
N THR A 140 8.51 -11.47 9.31
CA THR A 140 8.82 -12.84 8.89
C THR A 140 7.75 -13.38 7.96
N ILE A 141 8.16 -13.98 6.85
CA ILE A 141 7.29 -14.61 5.87
C ILE A 141 7.31 -16.12 6.10
N SER A 142 6.12 -16.71 6.17
CA SER A 142 5.95 -18.15 6.32
C SER A 142 6.08 -18.88 4.97
N PRO A 143 6.66 -20.09 4.92
CA PRO A 143 6.65 -20.94 3.73
C PRO A 143 5.24 -21.29 3.25
#